data_AF-A0A3S9A1A9-F1
#
_entry.id   AF-A0A3S9A1A9-F1
#
_cell.length_a   1.000
_cell.length_b   1.000
_cell.length_c   1.000
_cell.angle_alpha   90.00
_cell.angle_beta   90.00
_cell.angle_gamma   90.00
#
_symmetry.space_group_name_H-M   'P 1'
#
loop_
_entity.id
_entity.type
_entity.pdbx_description
1 polymer ?
#
loop_
_entity_poly.entity_id
_entity_poly.type
_entity_poly.pdbx_seq_one_letter_code
_entity_poly.pdbx_strand_id
1 'polypeptide(L)'
;MTKTLDLTHLFKKALELLKTDLSKAEFEHIEPSASWFLNEIHQRIRSWDESSSISIFEPYWLNKNANDVSAEGVAKMNKANFTVFVNDPTTQEKLKQLLMLRKNADLDYRLPAKISKVGLIEHLDRFNFSRGNKPVFFVHRMLIMIFPELFTSIADRVKLDESAKVLGIKSKGVAFELVQYQLRDKVNDFIIEAGLQNESEFVKRGIAWWVLDAAKALKG
;
A
#
# COMPACT_ATOMS: atom_id res chain seq x y z
N MET A 1 -13.58 10.11 30.86
CA MET A 1 -14.35 9.94 29.61
C MET A 1 -13.45 10.31 28.45
N THR A 2 -12.94 9.32 27.72
CA THR A 2 -12.19 9.54 26.47
C THR A 2 -13.19 10.02 25.41
N LYS A 3 -13.04 11.26 24.92
CA LYS A 3 -13.80 11.72 23.74
C LYS A 3 -13.53 10.73 22.60
N THR A 4 -14.56 10.03 22.14
CA THR A 4 -14.48 9.26 20.90
C THR A 4 -14.13 10.24 19.79
N LEU A 5 -12.99 10.04 19.14
CA LEU A 5 -12.55 10.86 18.02
C LEU A 5 -13.58 10.71 16.90
N ASP A 6 -14.20 11.80 16.46
CA ASP A 6 -15.08 11.80 15.30
C ASP A 6 -14.24 11.45 14.05
N LEU A 7 -14.45 10.23 13.55
CA LEU A 7 -13.69 9.69 12.41
C LEU A 7 -13.96 10.49 11.13
N THR A 8 -15.19 10.98 10.93
CA THR A 8 -15.54 11.80 9.78
C THR A 8 -14.76 13.11 9.83
N HIS A 9 -14.69 13.78 10.98
CA HIS A 9 -13.90 15.00 11.14
C HIS A 9 -12.39 14.75 10.96
N LEU A 10 -11.89 13.62 11.48
CA LEU A 10 -10.50 13.20 11.29
C LEU A 10 -10.15 13.00 9.81
N PHE A 11 -10.96 12.25 9.07
CA PHE A 11 -10.70 12.00 7.66
C PHE A 11 -10.86 13.25 6.79
N LYS A 12 -11.80 14.15 7.12
CA LYS A 12 -11.87 15.48 6.49
C LYS A 12 -10.56 16.25 6.67
N LYS A 13 -10.01 16.27 7.89
CA LYS A 13 -8.74 16.95 8.14
C LYS A 13 -7.56 16.27 7.43
N ALA A 14 -7.55 14.94 7.38
CA ALA A 14 -6.53 14.18 6.63
C ALA A 14 -6.60 14.46 5.11
N LEU A 15 -7.80 14.57 4.55
CA LEU A 15 -8.02 14.94 3.15
C LEU A 15 -7.58 16.40 2.87
N GLU A 16 -7.89 17.32 3.77
CA GLU A 16 -7.42 18.71 3.68
C GLU A 16 -5.89 18.78 3.62
N LEU A 17 -5.20 18.11 4.55
CA LEU A 17 -3.74 18.04 4.57
C LEU A 17 -3.17 17.44 3.28
N LEU A 18 -3.77 16.34 2.81
CA LEU A 18 -3.40 15.73 1.52
C LEU A 18 -3.51 16.73 0.38
N LYS A 19 -4.66 17.40 0.23
CA LYS A 19 -4.90 18.35 -0.86
C LYS A 19 -3.98 19.57 -0.77
N THR A 20 -3.71 20.06 0.43
CA THR A 20 -2.74 21.14 0.65
C THR A 20 -1.35 20.72 0.17
N ASP A 21 -0.90 19.52 0.51
CA ASP A 21 0.40 19.03 0.04
C ASP A 21 0.42 18.85 -1.48
N LEU A 22 -0.60 18.24 -2.07
CA LEU A 22 -0.66 18.07 -3.54
C LEU A 22 -0.76 19.38 -4.32
N SER A 23 -1.18 20.48 -3.69
CA SER A 23 -1.20 21.82 -4.30
C SER A 23 0.16 22.52 -4.33
N LYS A 24 1.19 21.96 -3.69
CA LYS A 24 2.54 22.52 -3.74
C LYS A 24 3.20 22.14 -5.06
N ALA A 25 3.88 23.09 -5.69
CA ALA A 25 4.52 22.90 -6.99
C ALA A 25 5.48 21.69 -7.03
N GLU A 26 6.17 21.40 -5.93
CA GLU A 26 7.04 20.21 -5.85
C GLU A 26 6.28 18.87 -5.87
N PHE A 27 4.97 18.84 -5.61
CA PHE A 27 4.16 17.63 -5.47
C PHE A 27 3.05 17.47 -6.53
N GLU A 28 2.81 18.49 -7.36
CA GLU A 28 1.81 18.47 -8.45
C GLU A 28 1.97 17.26 -9.41
N HIS A 29 3.20 16.77 -9.58
CA HIS A 29 3.51 15.66 -10.48
C HIS A 29 3.20 14.26 -9.91
N ILE A 30 3.03 14.13 -8.58
CA ILE A 30 2.97 12.83 -7.90
C ILE A 30 1.73 12.05 -8.33
N GLU A 31 0.55 12.68 -8.30
CA GLU A 31 -0.70 12.00 -8.65
C GLU A 31 -0.75 11.54 -10.12
N PRO A 32 -0.41 12.38 -11.13
CA PRO A 32 -0.28 11.94 -12.51
C PRO A 32 0.75 10.81 -12.68
N SER A 33 1.92 10.92 -12.05
CA SER A 33 3.00 9.93 -12.14
C SER A 33 2.57 8.57 -11.56
N ALA A 34 2.01 8.56 -10.36
CA ALA A 34 1.51 7.37 -9.69
C ALA A 34 0.38 6.70 -10.49
N SER A 35 -0.56 7.50 -11.01
CA SER A 35 -1.70 7.01 -11.80
C SER A 35 -1.23 6.37 -13.11
N TRP A 36 -0.33 7.04 -13.84
CA TRP A 36 0.28 6.49 -15.04
C TRP A 36 1.02 5.19 -14.74
N PHE A 37 1.84 5.17 -13.70
CA PHE A 37 2.68 4.03 -13.37
C PHE A 37 1.87 2.79 -12.93
N LEU A 38 0.82 2.98 -12.12
CA LEU A 38 -0.11 1.91 -11.76
C LEU A 38 -0.84 1.38 -12.99
N ASN A 39 -1.28 2.25 -13.88
CA ASN A 39 -1.93 1.85 -15.13
C ASN A 39 -1.01 0.99 -16.00
N GLU A 40 0.27 1.37 -16.15
CA GLU A 40 1.25 0.56 -16.88
C GLU A 40 1.43 -0.83 -16.26
N ILE A 41 1.66 -0.90 -14.94
CA ILE A 41 1.80 -2.18 -14.24
C ILE A 41 0.55 -3.03 -14.46
N HIS A 42 -0.65 -2.46 -14.30
CA HIS A 42 -1.89 -3.22 -14.39
C HIS A 42 -2.24 -3.64 -15.82
N GLN A 43 -1.89 -2.84 -16.83
CA GLN A 43 -1.94 -3.27 -18.22
C GLN A 43 -0.98 -4.44 -18.47
N ARG A 44 0.24 -4.38 -17.89
CA ARG A 44 1.21 -5.46 -17.98
C ARG A 44 0.72 -6.74 -17.29
N ILE A 45 0.11 -6.65 -16.12
CA ILE A 45 -0.51 -7.79 -15.41
C ILE A 45 -1.64 -8.40 -16.23
N ARG A 46 -2.52 -7.58 -16.82
CA ARG A 46 -3.63 -8.07 -17.64
C ARG A 46 -3.16 -8.84 -18.88
N SER A 47 -2.16 -8.30 -19.58
CA SER A 47 -1.59 -8.90 -20.79
C SER A 47 -0.58 -10.02 -20.55
N TRP A 48 -0.12 -10.20 -19.32
CA TRP A 48 0.82 -11.27 -18.96
C TRP A 48 0.17 -12.65 -19.05
N ASP A 49 0.88 -13.58 -19.69
CA ASP A 49 0.54 -14.99 -19.76
C ASP A 49 1.18 -15.75 -18.59
N GLU A 50 0.41 -16.60 -17.93
CA GLU A 50 0.86 -17.42 -16.80
C GLU A 50 2.04 -18.34 -17.15
N SER A 51 2.16 -18.72 -18.43
CA SER A 51 3.31 -19.50 -18.93
C SER A 51 4.61 -18.67 -19.00
N SER A 52 4.50 -17.35 -19.02
CA SER A 52 5.64 -16.43 -19.15
C SER A 52 6.30 -16.14 -17.81
N SER A 53 7.60 -15.87 -17.85
CA SER A 53 8.37 -15.44 -16.68
C SER A 53 7.80 -14.15 -16.07
N ILE A 54 7.77 -14.07 -14.74
CA ILE A 54 7.42 -12.84 -14.03
C ILE A 54 8.58 -11.84 -13.97
N SER A 55 9.77 -12.19 -14.49
CA SER A 55 10.90 -11.27 -14.62
C SER A 55 10.56 -10.03 -15.46
N ILE A 56 9.54 -10.13 -16.31
CA ILE A 56 8.99 -8.98 -17.04
C ILE A 56 8.50 -7.83 -16.13
N PHE A 57 8.26 -8.12 -14.84
CA PHE A 57 7.84 -7.12 -13.87
C PHE A 57 8.99 -6.50 -13.06
N GLU A 58 10.21 -7.04 -13.16
CA GLU A 58 11.39 -6.51 -12.47
C GLU A 58 11.64 -5.01 -12.69
N PRO A 59 11.44 -4.44 -13.90
CA PRO A 59 11.63 -3.01 -14.13
C PRO A 59 10.69 -2.11 -13.30
N TYR A 60 9.57 -2.65 -12.82
CA TYR A 60 8.57 -1.87 -12.09
C TYR A 60 8.86 -1.81 -10.59
N TRP A 61 9.34 -2.89 -9.98
CA TRP A 61 9.47 -2.99 -8.53
C TRP A 61 10.41 -1.95 -7.90
N LEU A 62 11.46 -1.61 -8.64
CA LEU A 62 12.50 -0.67 -8.23
C LEU A 62 12.50 0.61 -9.07
N ASN A 63 11.47 0.84 -9.87
CA ASN A 63 11.31 2.07 -10.65
C ASN A 63 11.21 3.28 -9.71
N LYS A 64 11.77 4.42 -10.11
CA LYS A 64 11.66 5.66 -9.34
C LYS A 64 10.20 6.11 -9.15
N ASN A 65 9.34 5.87 -10.15
CA ASN A 65 7.92 6.25 -10.10
C ASN A 65 7.13 5.38 -9.11
N ALA A 66 7.69 4.25 -8.63
CA ALA A 66 7.10 3.49 -7.53
C ALA A 66 7.07 4.30 -6.22
N ASN A 67 7.96 5.28 -6.06
CA ASN A 67 8.00 6.17 -4.91
C ASN A 67 6.77 7.08 -4.84
N ASP A 68 6.21 7.44 -6.00
CA ASP A 68 5.00 8.27 -6.08
C ASP A 68 3.74 7.46 -5.70
N VAL A 69 3.79 6.14 -5.82
CA VAL A 69 2.68 5.26 -5.47
C VAL A 69 2.54 5.13 -3.95
N SER A 70 3.62 4.77 -3.24
CA SER A 70 3.58 4.56 -1.79
C SER A 70 4.56 5.47 -1.08
N ALA A 71 4.10 6.16 -0.06
CA ALA A 71 4.93 7.09 0.68
C ALA A 71 5.99 6.36 1.54
N GLU A 72 7.21 6.89 1.50
CA GLU A 72 8.34 6.43 2.30
C GLU A 72 8.17 6.84 3.76
N GLY A 73 8.32 5.88 4.67
CA GLY A 73 8.37 6.11 6.12
C GLY A 73 9.78 5.95 6.67
N VAL A 74 9.90 5.46 7.90
CA VAL A 74 11.17 5.16 8.59
C VAL A 74 11.74 3.78 8.23
N ALA A 75 10.96 2.96 7.50
CA ALA A 75 11.37 1.61 7.10
C ALA A 75 12.67 1.64 6.27
N LYS A 76 13.66 0.83 6.71
CA LYS A 76 14.99 0.79 6.09
C LYS A 76 14.91 0.27 4.65
N MET A 77 15.38 1.07 3.71
CA MET A 77 15.51 0.68 2.31
C MET A 77 16.77 -0.19 2.11
N ASN A 78 16.61 -1.38 1.52
CA ASN A 78 17.74 -2.20 1.09
C ASN A 78 17.47 -2.79 -0.31
N LYS A 79 17.83 -2.02 -1.34
CA LYS A 79 17.59 -2.37 -2.75
C LYS A 79 18.30 -3.67 -3.15
N ALA A 80 19.54 -3.87 -2.68
CA ALA A 80 20.32 -5.07 -3.00
C ALA A 80 19.65 -6.34 -2.46
N ASN A 81 19.23 -6.32 -1.19
CA ASN A 81 18.50 -7.45 -0.61
C ASN A 81 17.13 -7.64 -1.26
N PHE A 82 16.47 -6.57 -1.70
CA PHE A 82 15.24 -6.70 -2.47
C PHE A 82 15.46 -7.45 -3.78
N THR A 83 16.48 -7.09 -4.57
CA THR A 83 16.84 -7.80 -5.81
C THR A 83 17.12 -9.29 -5.55
N VAL A 84 17.89 -9.60 -4.51
CA VAL A 84 18.15 -11.01 -4.11
C VAL A 84 16.85 -11.72 -3.76
N PHE A 85 15.98 -11.08 -2.97
CA PHE A 85 14.73 -11.67 -2.52
C PHE A 85 13.78 -11.91 -3.69
N VAL A 86 13.58 -10.95 -4.59
CA VAL A 86 12.65 -11.13 -5.71
C VAL A 86 13.13 -12.18 -6.69
N ASN A 87 14.44 -12.39 -6.84
CA ASN A 87 15.00 -13.39 -7.75
C ASN A 87 15.06 -14.81 -7.15
N ASP A 88 14.69 -14.98 -5.87
CA ASP A 88 14.57 -16.30 -5.25
C ASP A 88 13.42 -17.11 -5.88
N PRO A 89 13.63 -18.40 -6.23
CA PRO A 89 12.59 -19.22 -6.85
C PRO A 89 11.28 -19.32 -6.06
N THR A 90 11.36 -19.38 -4.72
CA THR A 90 10.16 -19.45 -3.87
C THR A 90 9.42 -18.11 -3.86
N THR A 91 10.17 -17.00 -3.82
CA THR A 91 9.58 -15.66 -4.00
C THR A 91 8.92 -15.53 -5.36
N GLN A 92 9.55 -16.01 -6.42
CA GLN A 92 9.01 -15.91 -7.77
C GLN A 92 7.67 -16.65 -7.90
N GLU A 93 7.56 -17.85 -7.33
CA GLU A 93 6.31 -18.61 -7.29
C GLU A 93 5.21 -17.88 -6.51
N LYS A 94 5.56 -17.28 -5.37
CA LYS A 94 4.60 -16.46 -4.58
C LYS A 94 4.15 -15.22 -5.34
N LEU A 95 5.05 -14.56 -6.03
CA LEU A 95 4.71 -13.43 -6.90
C LEU A 95 3.77 -13.86 -8.02
N LYS A 96 4.04 -14.99 -8.67
CA LYS A 96 3.15 -15.59 -9.67
C LYS A 96 1.73 -15.76 -9.13
N GLN A 97 1.59 -16.34 -7.93
CA GLN A 97 0.29 -16.52 -7.27
C GLN A 97 -0.41 -15.19 -6.97
N LEU A 98 0.33 -14.16 -6.54
CA LEU A 98 -0.23 -12.82 -6.31
C LEU A 98 -0.72 -12.16 -7.59
N LEU A 99 0.05 -12.26 -8.68
CA LEU A 99 -0.36 -11.73 -9.99
C LEU A 99 -1.59 -12.46 -10.54
N MET A 100 -1.67 -13.78 -10.32
CA MET A 100 -2.85 -14.58 -10.67
C MET A 100 -4.08 -14.18 -9.85
N LEU A 101 -3.92 -13.91 -8.55
CA LEU A 101 -5.00 -13.35 -7.74
C LEU A 101 -5.46 -12.00 -8.30
N ARG A 102 -4.53 -11.11 -8.65
CA ARG A 102 -4.87 -9.80 -9.22
C ARG A 102 -5.61 -9.89 -10.55
N LYS A 103 -5.27 -10.87 -11.38
CA LYS A 103 -5.86 -11.08 -12.71
C LYS A 103 -7.26 -11.72 -12.65
N ASN A 104 -7.47 -12.66 -11.72
CA ASN A 104 -8.63 -13.56 -11.77
C ASN A 104 -9.64 -13.38 -10.62
N ALA A 105 -9.26 -12.73 -9.51
CA ALA A 105 -10.14 -12.60 -8.36
C ALA A 105 -10.90 -11.27 -8.36
N ASP A 106 -12.13 -11.30 -7.86
CA ASP A 106 -12.90 -10.10 -7.56
C ASP A 106 -12.18 -9.27 -6.49
N LEU A 107 -12.10 -7.95 -6.72
CA LEU A 107 -11.53 -6.99 -5.78
C LEU A 107 -12.51 -6.70 -4.64
N ASP A 108 -12.68 -7.66 -3.74
CA ASP A 108 -13.60 -7.59 -2.60
C ASP A 108 -12.94 -7.90 -1.24
N TYR A 109 -13.74 -7.82 -0.17
CA TYR A 109 -13.32 -8.00 1.22
C TYR A 109 -12.68 -9.36 1.54
N ARG A 110 -12.84 -10.37 0.68
CA ARG A 110 -12.29 -11.73 0.86
C ARG A 110 -10.87 -11.83 0.31
N LEU A 111 -10.50 -10.95 -0.64
CA LEU A 111 -9.22 -11.00 -1.33
C LEU A 111 -8.01 -10.73 -0.41
N PRO A 112 -8.02 -9.78 0.55
CA PRO A 112 -6.90 -9.56 1.48
C PRO A 112 -6.46 -10.83 2.23
N ALA A 113 -7.41 -11.68 2.64
CA ALA A 113 -7.10 -12.95 3.29
C ALA A 113 -6.46 -13.97 2.33
N LYS A 114 -6.84 -13.96 1.04
CA LYS A 114 -6.20 -14.80 0.02
C LYS A 114 -4.78 -14.32 -0.27
N ILE A 115 -4.56 -13.00 -0.34
CA ILE A 115 -3.24 -12.39 -0.52
C ILE A 115 -2.32 -12.80 0.64
N SER A 116 -2.76 -12.62 1.89
CA SER A 116 -1.99 -13.04 3.08
C SER A 116 -1.66 -14.54 3.06
N LYS A 117 -2.58 -15.40 2.62
CA LYS A 117 -2.33 -16.85 2.50
C LYS A 117 -1.24 -17.26 1.50
N VAL A 118 -0.91 -16.41 0.52
CA VAL A 118 0.24 -16.67 -0.37
C VAL A 118 1.56 -16.72 0.41
N GLY A 119 1.62 -16.01 1.54
CA GLY A 119 2.73 -16.12 2.48
C GLY A 119 4.02 -15.46 2.01
N LEU A 120 3.94 -14.33 1.28
CA LEU A 120 5.12 -13.60 0.78
C LEU A 120 5.88 -12.91 1.91
N ILE A 121 5.17 -12.29 2.85
CA ILE A 121 5.79 -11.59 3.99
C ILE A 121 6.40 -12.61 4.96
N GLU A 122 5.73 -13.74 5.21
CA GLU A 122 6.23 -14.83 6.03
C GLU A 122 7.49 -15.46 5.41
N HIS A 123 7.55 -15.54 4.08
CA HIS A 123 8.75 -15.97 3.36
C HIS A 123 9.88 -14.97 3.53
N LEU A 124 9.62 -13.67 3.32
CA LEU A 124 10.57 -12.59 3.59
C LEU A 124 11.11 -12.67 5.02
N ASP A 125 10.25 -13.02 5.98
CA ASP A 125 10.63 -13.07 7.37
C ASP A 125 11.58 -14.21 7.73
N ARG A 126 11.52 -15.31 6.99
CA ARG A 126 12.38 -16.49 7.14
C ARG A 126 13.57 -16.46 6.18
N PHE A 127 13.59 -15.53 5.23
CA PHE A 127 14.64 -15.44 4.22
C PHE A 127 15.97 -15.03 4.84
N ASN A 128 17.02 -15.81 4.55
CA ASN A 128 18.36 -15.58 5.08
C ASN A 128 19.14 -14.65 4.14
N PHE A 129 19.28 -13.39 4.55
CA PHE A 129 20.12 -12.42 3.85
C PHE A 129 21.56 -12.53 4.33
N SER A 130 22.52 -12.47 3.40
CA SER A 130 23.95 -12.56 3.72
C SER A 130 24.46 -11.36 4.51
N ARG A 131 23.92 -10.16 4.26
CA ARG A 131 24.25 -8.90 4.96
C ARG A 131 23.07 -7.92 4.93
N GLY A 132 23.08 -6.93 5.82
CA GLY A 132 22.13 -5.82 5.81
C GLY A 132 20.73 -6.18 6.33
N ASN A 133 19.79 -5.23 6.21
CA ASN A 133 18.42 -5.39 6.70
C ASN A 133 17.50 -6.03 5.65
N LYS A 134 16.39 -6.62 6.10
CA LYS A 134 15.32 -7.13 5.23
C LYS A 134 14.70 -5.98 4.40
N PRO A 135 14.38 -6.19 3.11
CA PRO A 135 13.79 -5.18 2.23
C PRO A 135 12.27 -4.99 2.43
N VAL A 136 11.81 -4.89 3.68
CA VAL A 136 10.37 -4.90 4.05
C VAL A 136 9.58 -3.82 3.31
N PHE A 137 10.12 -2.60 3.24
CA PHE A 137 9.47 -1.48 2.55
C PHE A 137 9.19 -1.81 1.07
N PHE A 138 10.19 -2.34 0.35
CA PHE A 138 10.03 -2.67 -1.07
C PHE A 138 9.00 -3.77 -1.29
N VAL A 139 8.94 -4.76 -0.39
CA VAL A 139 7.95 -5.85 -0.47
C VAL A 139 6.53 -5.34 -0.21
N HIS A 140 6.34 -4.50 0.81
CA HIS A 140 5.05 -3.85 1.07
C HIS A 140 4.60 -2.95 -0.08
N ARG A 141 5.51 -2.13 -0.61
CA ARG A 141 5.23 -1.28 -1.78
C ARG A 141 4.84 -2.11 -3.00
N MET A 142 5.53 -3.21 -3.25
CA MET A 142 5.18 -4.13 -4.35
C MET A 142 3.76 -4.68 -4.20
N LEU A 143 3.37 -5.12 -3.00
CA LEU A 143 1.98 -5.55 -2.73
C LEU A 143 0.96 -4.43 -2.99
N ILE A 144 1.28 -3.21 -2.54
CA ILE A 144 0.45 -2.01 -2.78
C ILE A 144 0.33 -1.66 -4.26
N MET A 145 1.37 -1.88 -5.07
CA MET A 145 1.33 -1.66 -6.52
C MET A 145 0.49 -2.72 -7.24
N ILE A 146 0.52 -3.97 -6.75
CA ILE A 146 -0.28 -5.05 -7.33
C ILE A 146 -1.77 -4.84 -7.00
N PHE A 147 -2.11 -4.41 -5.78
CA PHE A 147 -3.49 -4.27 -5.30
C PHE A 147 -3.84 -2.85 -4.77
N PRO A 148 -3.69 -1.79 -5.58
CA PRO A 148 -3.87 -0.41 -5.13
C PRO A 148 -5.31 -0.08 -4.70
N GLU A 149 -6.31 -0.80 -5.19
CA GLU A 149 -7.72 -0.59 -4.84
C GLU A 149 -8.04 -1.11 -3.43
N LEU A 150 -7.32 -2.13 -2.97
CA LEU A 150 -7.53 -2.77 -1.66
C LEU A 150 -6.73 -2.12 -0.54
N PHE A 151 -5.62 -1.46 -0.87
CA PHE A 151 -4.63 -1.02 0.11
C PHE A 151 -4.47 0.50 0.12
N THR A 152 -3.94 1.02 1.21
CA THR A 152 -3.57 2.42 1.34
C THR A 152 -2.19 2.69 0.72
N SER A 153 -1.77 3.96 0.68
CA SER A 153 -0.40 4.30 0.25
C SER A 153 0.69 4.04 1.31
N ILE A 154 0.34 3.57 2.51
CA ILE A 154 1.29 3.42 3.63
C ILE A 154 2.10 2.12 3.49
N ALA A 155 3.32 2.14 2.95
CA ALA A 155 4.17 0.93 2.92
C ALA A 155 4.92 0.67 4.26
N ASP A 156 5.03 1.68 5.12
CA ASP A 156 5.69 1.56 6.43
C ASP A 156 4.77 0.89 7.46
N ARG A 157 5.19 -0.27 7.98
CA ARG A 157 4.42 -1.02 8.97
C ARG A 157 4.19 -0.27 10.28
N VAL A 158 5.19 0.47 10.77
CA VAL A 158 5.09 1.22 12.03
C VAL A 158 4.02 2.30 11.87
N LYS A 159 4.10 3.08 10.80
CA LYS A 159 3.10 4.13 10.52
C LYS A 159 1.70 3.54 10.29
N LEU A 160 1.61 2.40 9.60
CA LEU A 160 0.34 1.69 9.42
C LEU A 160 -0.28 1.27 10.76
N ASP A 161 0.52 0.69 11.67
CA ASP A 161 0.06 0.25 12.99
C ASP A 161 -0.36 1.44 13.88
N GLU A 162 0.35 2.57 13.78
CA GLU A 162 -0.01 3.81 14.47
C GLU A 162 -1.32 4.40 13.93
N SER A 163 -1.49 4.49 12.61
CA SER A 163 -2.74 4.92 11.99
C SER A 163 -3.90 4.00 12.36
N ALA A 164 -3.67 2.68 12.35
CA ALA A 164 -4.65 1.69 12.77
C ALA A 164 -5.10 1.91 14.22
N LYS A 165 -4.16 2.19 15.13
CA LYS A 165 -4.47 2.49 16.53
C LYS A 165 -5.35 3.73 16.68
N VAL A 166 -5.08 4.81 15.93
CA VAL A 166 -5.93 6.02 15.95
C VAL A 166 -7.36 5.72 15.51
N LEU A 167 -7.52 4.81 14.55
CA LEU A 167 -8.80 4.42 13.99
C LEU A 167 -9.50 3.28 14.76
N GLY A 168 -8.94 2.83 15.89
CA GLY A 168 -9.49 1.73 16.67
C GLY A 168 -9.36 0.34 16.01
N ILE A 169 -8.46 0.20 15.04
CA ILE A 169 -8.18 -1.07 14.36
C ILE A 169 -7.11 -1.85 15.14
N LYS A 170 -7.37 -3.14 15.40
CA LYS A 170 -6.37 -4.04 15.99
C LYS A 170 -5.33 -4.43 14.95
N SER A 171 -4.09 -4.01 15.14
CA SER A 171 -3.00 -4.28 14.19
C SER A 171 -1.93 -5.26 14.69
N LYS A 172 -1.75 -5.37 16.01
CA LYS A 172 -0.73 -6.24 16.61
C LYS A 172 -0.99 -7.72 16.29
N GLY A 173 0.00 -8.38 15.69
CA GLY A 173 -0.07 -9.79 15.29
C GLY A 173 -0.99 -10.06 14.10
N VAL A 174 -1.46 -9.00 13.42
CA VAL A 174 -2.30 -9.10 12.22
C VAL A 174 -1.44 -8.94 10.97
N ALA A 175 -1.75 -9.72 9.94
CA ALA A 175 -1.07 -9.66 8.64
C ALA A 175 -1.17 -8.25 8.02
N PHE A 176 -0.12 -7.81 7.36
CA PHE A 176 -0.02 -6.46 6.78
C PHE A 176 -1.19 -6.16 5.84
N GLU A 177 -1.54 -7.11 4.98
CA GLU A 177 -2.61 -7.04 3.99
C GLU A 177 -3.97 -6.80 4.64
N LEU A 178 -4.22 -7.42 5.79
CA LEU A 178 -5.48 -7.28 6.52
C LEU A 178 -5.58 -5.90 7.18
N VAL A 179 -4.48 -5.41 7.76
CA VAL A 179 -4.45 -4.06 8.35
C VAL A 179 -4.61 -3.00 7.27
N GLN A 180 -3.93 -3.16 6.12
CA GLN A 180 -4.10 -2.29 4.95
C GLN A 180 -5.55 -2.19 4.52
N TYR A 181 -6.20 -3.35 4.33
CA TYR A 181 -7.59 -3.40 3.91
C TYR A 181 -8.52 -2.75 4.94
N GLN A 182 -8.39 -3.06 6.23
CA GLN A 182 -9.24 -2.47 7.27
C GLN A 182 -9.11 -0.94 7.34
N LEU A 183 -7.91 -0.42 7.09
CA LEU A 183 -7.68 1.01 7.03
C LEU A 183 -8.30 1.64 5.77
N ARG A 184 -8.15 0.97 4.61
CA ARG A 184 -8.76 1.36 3.34
C ARG A 184 -10.29 1.37 3.42
N ASP A 185 -10.88 0.36 4.08
CA ASP A 185 -12.32 0.19 4.27
C ASP A 185 -12.92 1.38 5.04
N LYS A 186 -12.30 1.79 6.16
CA LYS A 186 -12.72 3.00 6.88
C LYS A 186 -12.61 4.27 6.05
N VAL A 187 -11.60 4.38 5.19
CA VAL A 187 -11.49 5.50 4.26
C VAL A 187 -12.59 5.44 3.20
N ASN A 188 -12.94 4.25 2.70
CA ASN A 188 -14.04 4.08 1.76
C ASN A 188 -15.40 4.46 2.36
N ASP A 189 -15.66 4.08 3.60
CA ASP A 189 -16.86 4.51 4.33
C ASP A 189 -16.96 6.03 4.34
N PHE A 190 -15.88 6.71 4.72
CA PHE A 190 -15.80 8.16 4.68
C PHE A 190 -16.02 8.74 3.27
N ILE A 191 -15.39 8.17 2.23
CA ILE A 191 -15.54 8.61 0.84
C ILE A 191 -17.01 8.52 0.40
N ILE A 192 -17.71 7.45 0.78
CA ILE A 192 -19.12 7.25 0.46
C ILE A 192 -20.00 8.26 1.19
N GLU A 193 -19.82 8.38 2.52
CA GLU A 193 -20.58 9.30 3.37
C GLU A 193 -20.39 10.77 2.98
N ALA A 194 -19.18 11.14 2.55
CA ALA A 194 -18.83 12.51 2.15
C ALA A 194 -19.15 12.83 0.69
N GLY A 195 -19.65 11.89 -0.12
CA GLY A 195 -19.95 12.12 -1.53
C GLY A 195 -18.70 12.32 -2.41
N LEU A 196 -17.58 11.68 -2.06
CA LEU A 196 -16.27 11.85 -2.70
C LEU A 196 -15.91 10.71 -3.67
N GLN A 197 -16.91 10.02 -4.21
CA GLN A 197 -16.71 8.84 -5.07
C GLN A 197 -15.90 9.15 -6.34
N ASN A 198 -15.98 10.40 -6.81
CA ASN A 198 -15.31 10.89 -8.01
C ASN A 198 -13.83 11.30 -7.78
N GLU A 199 -13.34 11.28 -6.54
CA GLU A 199 -11.91 11.46 -6.27
C GLU A 199 -11.10 10.34 -6.95
N SER A 200 -9.85 10.64 -7.31
CA SER A 200 -8.97 9.64 -7.91
C SER A 200 -8.64 8.52 -6.93
N GLU A 201 -8.29 7.33 -7.44
CA GLU A 201 -7.81 6.25 -6.58
C GLU A 201 -6.54 6.65 -5.82
N PHE A 202 -5.72 7.56 -6.39
CA PHE A 202 -4.56 8.14 -5.71
C PHE A 202 -4.95 8.92 -4.45
N VAL A 203 -5.95 9.79 -4.55
CA VAL A 203 -6.44 10.55 -3.39
C VAL A 203 -7.03 9.59 -2.36
N LYS A 204 -7.89 8.66 -2.79
CA LYS A 204 -8.56 7.71 -1.88
C LYS A 204 -7.58 6.84 -1.09
N ARG A 205 -6.53 6.30 -1.71
CA ARG A 205 -5.47 5.55 -1.00
C ARG A 205 -4.58 6.44 -0.14
N GLY A 206 -4.46 7.72 -0.50
CA GLY A 206 -3.58 8.71 0.13
C GLY A 206 -4.10 9.27 1.46
N ILE A 207 -5.42 9.33 1.67
CA ILE A 207 -6.03 9.90 2.90
C ILE A 207 -5.46 9.25 4.17
N ALA A 208 -5.32 7.93 4.14
CA ALA A 208 -4.77 7.13 5.24
C ALA A 208 -3.40 7.61 5.75
N TRP A 209 -2.55 8.12 4.83
CA TRP A 209 -1.21 8.60 5.15
C TRP A 209 -1.21 9.76 6.15
N TRP A 210 -2.26 10.59 6.09
CA TRP A 210 -2.39 11.84 6.84
C TRP A 210 -3.20 11.71 8.13
N VAL A 211 -3.71 10.51 8.45
CA VAL A 211 -4.52 10.23 9.65
C VAL A 211 -3.80 10.63 10.93
N LEU A 212 -2.49 10.32 11.05
CA LEU A 212 -1.72 10.66 12.25
C LEU A 212 -1.55 12.15 12.44
N ASP A 213 -1.27 12.88 11.36
CA ASP A 213 -1.02 14.31 11.44
C ASP A 213 -2.33 15.08 11.64
N ALA A 214 -3.42 14.62 11.03
CA ALA A 214 -4.77 15.09 11.34
C ALA A 214 -5.13 14.86 12.83
N ALA A 215 -4.83 13.68 13.38
CA ALA A 215 -5.12 13.39 14.79
C ALA A 215 -4.29 14.25 15.76
N LYS A 216 -3.07 14.66 15.37
CA LYS A 216 -2.26 15.63 16.14
C LYS A 216 -2.87 17.03 16.04
N ALA A 217 -3.21 17.47 14.82
CA ALA A 217 -3.78 18.79 14.58
C ALA A 217 -5.13 19.02 15.29
N LEU A 218 -5.94 17.97 15.46
CA LEU A 218 -7.23 18.05 16.17
C LEU A 218 -7.12 17.98 17.70
N LYS A 219 -5.93 17.68 18.24
CA LYS A 219 -5.67 17.64 19.69
C LYS A 219 -5.01 18.92 20.20
N GLY A 220 -4.38 19.70 19.32
CA GLY A 220 -3.86 21.04 19.61
C GLY A 220 -4.97 22.07 19.55
#